data_AF-A0A961RRW4-F1
#
_entry.id   AF-A0A961RRW4-F1
#
_cell.length_a   1.000
_cell.length_b   1.000
_cell.length_c   1.000
_cell.angle_alpha   90.00
_cell.angle_beta   90.00
_cell.angle_gamma   90.00
#
_symmetry.space_group_name_H-M   'P 1'
#
loop_
_entity.id
_entity.type
_entity.pdbx_description
1 polymer ?
#
loop_
_entity_poly.entity_id
_entity_poly.type
_entity_poly.pdbx_seq_one_letter_code
_entity_poly.pdbx_strand_id
1 'polypeptide(L)'
;YACDITYGTNNEFGFDYLRDNMKYDLESMVQRGHHYAIVDEVDSILVDEARTPLIISGPLDDKSELYVTIDRFIPGIDPDDYELDEKQRSVTFTETGNEKLESQLREAGMLKGESLYDVENVAIVHHINNALKA
;
A
#
# COMPACT_ATOMS: atom_id res chain seq x y z
N TYR A 1 18.46 -19.43 9.18
CA TYR A 1 17.76 -20.59 8.57
C TYR A 1 18.66 -21.57 7.81
N ALA A 2 19.90 -21.24 7.44
CA ALA A 2 20.76 -22.17 6.69
C ALA A 2 21.33 -23.34 7.52
N CYS A 3 21.35 -23.22 8.85
CA CYS A 3 21.81 -24.28 9.75
C CYS A 3 20.86 -25.50 9.73
N ASP A 4 21.35 -26.67 10.15
CA ASP A 4 20.52 -27.87 10.29
C ASP A 4 19.38 -27.66 11.29
N ILE A 5 19.72 -27.06 12.45
CA ILE A 5 18.78 -26.70 13.52
C ILE A 5 18.81 -25.18 13.71
N THR A 6 17.62 -24.57 13.78
CA THR A 6 17.45 -23.14 14.05
C THR A 6 16.54 -22.96 15.26
N TYR A 7 17.02 -22.28 16.29
CA TYR A 7 16.23 -21.88 17.46
C TYR A 7 15.79 -20.42 17.32
N GLY A 8 14.61 -20.09 17.84
CA GLY A 8 14.05 -18.74 17.79
C GLY A 8 12.71 -18.68 18.50
N THR A 9 12.12 -17.49 18.54
CA THR A 9 10.78 -17.26 19.11
C THR A 9 9.71 -17.34 18.03
N ASN A 10 8.46 -17.61 18.42
CA ASN A 10 7.31 -17.63 17.51
C ASN A 10 7.19 -16.32 16.70
N ASN A 11 7.37 -15.17 17.35
CA ASN A 11 7.28 -13.86 16.71
C ASN A 11 8.37 -13.63 15.66
N GLU A 12 9.63 -13.98 15.94
CA GLU A 12 10.73 -13.82 14.97
C GLU A 12 10.50 -14.72 13.74
N PHE A 13 10.12 -15.98 13.93
CA PHE A 13 9.79 -16.87 12.82
C PHE A 13 8.61 -16.36 12.00
N GLY A 14 7.56 -15.84 12.63
CA GLY A 14 6.43 -15.28 11.92
C GLY A 14 6.78 -13.99 11.18
N PHE A 15 7.56 -13.09 11.79
CA PHE A 15 7.94 -11.83 11.16
C PHE A 15 8.93 -12.02 10.02
N ASP A 16 9.89 -12.94 10.13
CA ASP A 16 10.75 -13.29 9.01
C ASP A 16 9.96 -13.84 7.82
N TYR A 17 8.95 -14.68 8.09
CA TYR A 17 8.05 -15.17 7.05
C TYR A 17 7.27 -14.03 6.38
N LEU A 18 6.68 -13.13 7.17
CA LEU A 18 5.95 -11.97 6.65
C LEU A 18 6.87 -11.03 5.85
N ARG A 19 8.08 -10.74 6.34
CA ARG A 19 9.09 -9.93 5.63
C ARG A 19 9.51 -10.56 4.31
N ASP A 20 9.68 -11.87 4.28
CA ASP A 20 10.04 -12.59 3.05
C ASP A 20 8.95 -12.49 1.98
N ASN A 21 7.68 -12.44 2.37
CA ASN A 21 6.55 -12.22 1.46
C ASN A 21 6.37 -10.75 1.02
N MET A 22 7.19 -9.83 1.52
CA MET A 22 7.23 -8.43 1.09
C MET A 22 8.44 -8.11 0.20
N LYS A 23 9.34 -9.07 -0.03
CA LYS A 23 10.55 -8.87 -0.86
C LYS A 23 10.23 -9.02 -2.35
N TYR A 24 10.93 -8.25 -3.17
CA TYR A 24 10.79 -8.28 -4.62
C TYR A 24 11.47 -9.49 -5.27
N ASP A 25 12.58 -9.97 -4.68
CA ASP A 25 13.41 -11.04 -5.23
C ASP A 25 13.57 -12.21 -4.25
N LEU A 26 13.55 -13.44 -4.79
CA LEU A 26 13.70 -14.67 -4.02
C LEU A 26 15.07 -14.76 -3.33
N GLU A 27 16.14 -14.25 -3.95
CA GLU A 27 17.50 -14.28 -3.38
C GLU A 27 17.61 -13.44 -2.10
N SER A 28 16.69 -12.48 -1.91
CA SER A 28 16.66 -11.65 -0.72
C SER A 28 15.98 -12.35 0.46
N MET A 29 15.24 -13.45 0.25
CA MET A 29 14.53 -14.17 1.31
C MET A 29 15.51 -14.78 2.33
N VAL A 30 15.10 -14.79 3.61
CA VAL A 30 15.96 -15.32 4.70
C VAL A 30 15.53 -16.71 5.16
N GLN A 31 14.22 -17.00 5.14
CA GLN A 31 13.69 -18.31 5.45
C GLN A 31 13.94 -19.32 4.33
N ARG A 32 13.94 -20.58 4.72
CA ARG A 32 13.78 -21.72 3.82
C ARG A 32 12.39 -22.33 4.01
N GLY A 33 12.05 -23.38 3.26
CA GLY A 33 10.80 -24.11 3.45
C GLY A 33 10.56 -24.58 4.90
N HIS A 34 9.29 -24.82 5.25
CA HIS A 34 8.85 -25.16 6.61
C HIS A 34 8.76 -26.69 6.80
N HIS A 35 9.92 -27.33 6.99
CA HIS A 35 9.99 -28.80 7.07
C HIS A 35 9.44 -29.40 8.36
N TYR A 36 9.85 -28.85 9.51
CA TYR A 36 9.45 -29.33 10.83
C TYR A 36 9.66 -28.23 11.88
N ALA A 37 8.79 -28.20 12.88
CA ALA A 37 8.86 -27.28 14.01
C ALA A 37 8.53 -28.03 15.31
N ILE A 38 9.32 -27.77 16.35
CA ILE A 38 9.00 -28.16 17.73
C ILE A 38 8.60 -26.87 18.44
N VAL A 39 7.39 -26.85 18.98
CA VAL A 39 6.86 -25.72 19.72
C VAL A 39 6.96 -26.03 21.20
N ASP A 40 7.80 -25.29 21.89
CA ASP A 40 7.80 -25.26 23.36
C ASP A 40 6.65 -24.38 23.85
N GLU A 41 6.11 -24.65 25.04
CA GLU A 41 4.95 -23.93 25.60
C GLU A 41 3.73 -23.90 24.64
N VAL A 42 3.37 -25.09 24.13
CA VAL A 42 2.38 -25.25 23.04
C VAL A 42 0.99 -24.71 23.38
N ASP A 43 0.58 -24.74 24.64
CA ASP A 43 -0.69 -24.19 25.11
C ASP A 43 -0.71 -22.67 24.97
N SER A 44 0.35 -21.99 25.41
CA SER A 44 0.48 -20.54 25.26
C SER A 44 0.43 -20.10 23.79
N ILE A 45 1.16 -20.79 22.91
CA ILE A 45 1.29 -20.38 21.50
C ILE A 45 0.06 -20.77 20.67
N LEU A 46 -0.42 -22.02 20.76
CA LEU A 46 -1.48 -22.53 19.88
C LEU A 46 -2.90 -22.34 20.42
N VAL A 47 -3.06 -21.89 21.67
CA VAL A 47 -4.39 -21.61 22.26
C VAL A 47 -4.55 -20.12 22.54
N ASP A 48 -3.63 -19.53 23.31
CA ASP A 48 -3.79 -18.16 23.80
C ASP A 48 -3.39 -17.15 22.72
N GLU A 49 -2.17 -17.24 22.19
CA GLU A 49 -1.66 -16.31 21.20
C GLU A 49 -2.23 -16.52 19.79
N ALA A 50 -2.77 -17.71 19.49
CA ALA A 50 -3.33 -18.04 18.17
C ALA A 50 -4.50 -17.12 17.73
N ARG A 51 -5.10 -16.36 18.66
CA ARG A 51 -6.18 -15.41 18.39
C ARG A 51 -5.68 -14.03 17.94
N THR A 52 -4.42 -13.71 18.17
CA THR A 52 -3.84 -12.42 17.83
C THR A 52 -3.03 -12.53 16.54
N PRO A 53 -3.43 -11.84 15.46
CA PRO A 53 -2.67 -11.89 14.21
C PRO A 53 -1.30 -11.22 14.38
N LEU A 54 -0.30 -11.78 13.71
CA LEU A 54 1.02 -11.17 13.63
C LEU A 54 1.02 -10.08 12.55
N ILE A 55 1.36 -8.85 12.91
CA ILE A 55 1.25 -7.67 12.03
C ILE A 55 2.60 -6.98 11.92
N ILE A 56 3.10 -6.82 10.68
CA ILE A 56 4.19 -5.88 10.38
C ILE A 56 3.56 -4.52 10.09
N SER A 57 3.92 -3.51 10.89
CA SER A 57 3.65 -2.12 10.60
C SER A 57 4.95 -1.34 10.50
N GLY A 58 5.00 -0.40 9.57
CA GLY A 58 6.05 0.61 9.46
C GLY A 58 5.48 1.98 9.76
N PRO A 59 6.31 2.96 10.12
CA PRO A 59 5.88 4.35 10.11
C PRO A 59 5.38 4.67 8.70
N LEU A 60 4.22 5.31 8.61
CA LEU A 60 3.82 5.95 7.36
C LEU A 60 4.78 7.12 7.15
N ASP A 61 5.42 7.20 5.98
CA ASP A 61 6.01 8.47 5.56
C ASP A 61 4.93 9.54 5.64
N ASP A 62 5.26 10.69 6.22
CA ASP A 62 4.30 11.77 6.41
C ASP A 62 3.90 12.34 5.04
N LYS A 63 2.80 11.82 4.49
CA LYS A 63 2.21 12.28 3.23
C LYS A 63 1.26 13.47 3.42
N SER A 64 1.24 14.10 4.60
CA SER A 64 0.32 15.21 4.89
C SER A 64 0.48 16.36 3.90
N GLU A 65 1.71 16.68 3.48
CA GLU A 65 1.97 17.71 2.47
C GLU A 65 1.38 17.35 1.10
N LEU A 66 1.42 16.07 0.72
CA LEU A 66 0.84 15.59 -0.53
C LEU A 66 -0.69 15.72 -0.50
N TYR A 67 -1.34 15.38 0.62
CA TYR A 67 -2.78 15.57 0.79
C TYR A 67 -3.18 17.04 0.69
N VAL A 68 -2.48 17.93 1.42
CA VAL A 68 -2.74 19.38 1.39
C VAL A 68 -2.55 19.94 -0.02
N THR A 69 -1.59 19.42 -0.77
CA THR A 69 -1.35 19.91 -2.12
C THR A 69 -2.41 19.39 -3.11
N ILE A 70 -2.83 18.13 -2.99
CA ILE A 70 -3.87 17.54 -3.83
C ILE A 70 -5.24 18.21 -3.59
N ASP A 71 -5.56 18.52 -2.34
CA ASP A 71 -6.79 19.21 -1.95
C ASP A 71 -6.97 20.55 -2.69
N ARG A 72 -5.88 21.24 -3.05
CA ARG A 72 -5.95 22.49 -3.81
C ARG A 72 -6.47 22.34 -5.24
N PHE A 73 -6.38 21.15 -5.83
CA PHE A 73 -6.85 20.89 -7.19
C PHE A 73 -8.33 20.51 -7.23
N ILE A 74 -8.88 19.98 -6.13
CA ILE A 74 -10.28 19.51 -6.07
C ILE A 74 -11.30 20.61 -6.39
N PRO A 75 -11.18 21.86 -5.88
CA PRO A 75 -12.11 22.94 -6.22
C PRO A 75 -12.13 23.31 -7.72
N GLY A 76 -11.11 22.91 -8.49
CA GLY A 76 -11.02 23.14 -9.92
C GLY A 76 -11.72 22.09 -10.78
N ILE A 77 -12.29 21.04 -10.17
CA ILE A 77 -12.99 19.94 -10.84
C ILE A 77 -14.47 20.32 -10.99
N ASP A 78 -14.98 20.26 -12.22
CA ASP A 78 -16.38 20.51 -12.53
C ASP A 78 -17.18 19.19 -12.50
N PRO A 79 -18.52 19.23 -12.35
CA PRO A 79 -19.36 18.02 -12.39
C PRO A 79 -19.23 17.19 -13.68
N ASP A 80 -18.80 17.81 -14.79
CA ASP A 80 -18.58 17.13 -16.08
C ASP A 80 -17.23 16.38 -16.13
N ASP A 81 -16.33 16.64 -15.17
CA ASP A 81 -15.02 16.02 -15.09
C ASP A 81 -15.05 14.65 -14.39
N TYR A 82 -16.20 14.24 -13.82
CA TYR A 82 -16.34 12.96 -13.14
C TYR A 82 -17.73 12.33 -13.28
N GLU A 83 -17.78 11.00 -13.19
CA GLU A 83 -19.00 10.22 -13.11
C GLU A 83 -19.19 9.69 -11.69
N LEU A 84 -20.34 9.98 -11.10
CA LEU A 84 -20.75 9.49 -9.78
C LEU A 84 -21.75 8.34 -9.92
N ASP A 85 -21.39 7.15 -9.46
CA ASP A 85 -22.32 6.05 -9.25
C ASP A 85 -22.72 6.00 -7.77
N GLU A 86 -23.85 6.64 -7.44
CA GLU A 86 -24.40 6.66 -6.07
C GLU A 86 -24.78 5.26 -5.55
N LYS A 87 -25.14 4.32 -6.43
CA LYS A 87 -25.50 2.96 -6.02
C LYS A 87 -24.27 2.21 -5.55
N GLN A 88 -23.14 2.40 -6.24
CA GLN A 88 -21.87 1.76 -5.89
C GLN A 88 -21.00 2.59 -4.94
N ARG A 89 -21.38 3.85 -4.66
CA ARG A 89 -20.57 4.81 -3.91
C ARG A 89 -19.15 4.94 -4.48
N SER A 90 -19.08 5.00 -5.80
CA SER A 90 -17.85 5.16 -6.57
C SER A 90 -17.90 6.43 -7.40
N VAL A 91 -16.75 7.08 -7.53
CA VAL A 91 -16.55 8.24 -8.38
C VAL A 91 -15.35 7.96 -9.28
N THR A 92 -15.45 8.28 -10.56
CA THR A 92 -14.39 8.06 -11.55
C THR A 92 -14.25 9.30 -12.41
N PHE A 93 -13.03 9.73 -12.73
CA PHE A 93 -12.80 10.82 -13.67
C PHE A 93 -13.21 10.44 -15.09
N THR A 94 -13.84 11.38 -15.80
CA THR A 94 -14.06 11.28 -17.25
C THR A 94 -12.75 11.46 -18.01
N GLU A 95 -12.74 11.18 -19.32
CA GLU A 95 -11.57 11.42 -20.17
C GLU A 95 -11.15 12.91 -20.14
N THR A 96 -12.13 13.82 -20.25
CA THR A 96 -11.91 15.26 -20.13
C THR A 96 -11.40 15.68 -18.74
N GLY A 97 -11.91 15.05 -17.68
CA GLY A 97 -11.43 15.28 -16.32
C GLY A 97 -9.98 14.85 -16.12
N ASN A 98 -9.58 13.71 -16.69
CA ASN A 98 -8.19 13.23 -16.66
C ASN A 98 -7.25 14.17 -17.44
N GLU A 99 -7.64 14.66 -18.63
CA GLU A 99 -6.84 15.62 -19.40
C GLU A 99 -6.63 16.93 -18.62
N LYS A 100 -7.70 17.46 -18.02
CA LYS A 100 -7.65 18.69 -17.20
C LYS A 100 -6.74 18.51 -15.99
N LEU A 101 -6.86 17.36 -15.31
CA LEU A 101 -6.03 17.00 -14.17
C LEU A 101 -4.55 16.88 -14.56
N GLU A 102 -4.27 16.23 -15.69
CA GLU A 102 -2.91 16.10 -16.20
C GLU A 102 -2.29 17.46 -16.50
N SER A 103 -3.04 18.37 -17.14
CA SER A 103 -2.57 19.74 -17.39
C SER A 103 -2.27 20.49 -16.09
N GLN A 104 -3.16 20.42 -15.10
CA GLN A 104 -2.95 21.09 -13.81
C GLN A 104 -1.75 20.53 -13.04
N LEU A 105 -1.57 19.20 -13.03
CA LEU A 105 -0.42 18.55 -12.39
C LEU A 105 0.89 18.88 -13.11
N ARG A 106 0.86 19.00 -14.44
CA ARG A 106 2.01 19.40 -15.26
C ARG A 106 2.41 20.84 -14.97
N GLU A 107 1.45 21.77 -14.89
CA GLU A 107 1.69 23.17 -14.55
C GLU A 107 2.23 23.33 -13.11
N ALA A 108 1.77 22.52 -12.18
CA ALA A 108 2.25 22.50 -10.80
C ALA A 108 3.61 21.80 -10.63
N GLY A 109 4.19 21.24 -11.70
CA GLY A 109 5.45 20.49 -11.66
C GLY A 109 5.37 19.18 -10.87
N MET A 110 4.15 18.63 -10.71
CA MET A 110 3.89 17.42 -9.94
C MET A 110 3.75 16.16 -10.80
N LEU A 111 3.48 16.32 -12.10
CA LEU A 111 3.47 15.23 -13.06
C LEU A 111 4.91 14.80 -13.37
N LYS A 112 5.24 13.54 -13.09
CA LYS A 112 6.52 12.94 -13.49
C LYS A 112 6.33 12.06 -14.72
N GLY A 113 7.17 12.23 -15.74
CA GLY A 113 7.01 11.49 -17.01
C GLY A 113 6.11 12.20 -18.02
N GLU A 114 5.55 11.44 -18.96
CA GLU A 114 4.75 11.98 -20.05
C GLU A 114 3.25 11.84 -19.81
N SER A 115 2.82 10.87 -18.99
CA SER A 115 1.42 10.56 -18.76
C SER A 115 1.07 10.44 -17.28
N LEU A 116 -0.17 10.77 -16.94
CA LEU A 116 -0.75 10.54 -15.62
C LEU A 116 -0.68 9.06 -15.19
N TYR A 117 -0.67 8.11 -16.13
CA TYR A 117 -0.67 6.68 -15.86
C TYR A 117 0.73 6.05 -15.73
N ASP A 118 1.79 6.86 -15.79
CA ASP A 118 3.15 6.38 -15.57
C ASP A 118 3.32 5.83 -14.14
N VAL A 119 4.15 4.80 -13.97
CA VAL A 119 4.37 4.10 -12.68
C VAL A 119 4.77 5.07 -11.56
N GLU A 120 5.47 6.15 -11.93
CA GLU A 120 5.94 7.21 -11.03
C GLU A 120 4.80 8.04 -10.43
N ASN A 121 3.64 8.10 -11.10
CA ASN A 121 2.48 8.91 -10.72
C ASN A 121 1.38 8.10 -10.01
N VAL A 122 1.52 6.78 -9.88
CA VAL A 122 0.51 5.89 -9.27
C VAL A 122 0.05 6.37 -7.90
N ALA A 123 0.97 6.88 -7.08
CA ALA A 123 0.64 7.44 -5.78
C ALA A 123 -0.26 8.69 -5.91
N ILE A 124 0.10 9.62 -6.78
CA ILE A 124 -0.63 10.88 -7.01
C ILE A 124 -2.05 10.59 -7.50
N VAL A 125 -2.19 9.72 -8.52
CA VAL A 125 -3.49 9.30 -9.05
C VAL A 125 -4.37 8.67 -7.98
N HIS A 126 -3.80 7.79 -7.16
CA HIS A 126 -4.54 7.18 -6.06
C HIS A 126 -5.03 8.23 -5.05
N HIS A 127 -4.19 9.20 -4.69
CA HIS A 127 -4.56 10.24 -3.74
C HIS A 127 -5.62 11.19 -4.30
N ILE A 128 -5.56 11.57 -5.58
CA ILE A 128 -6.57 12.44 -6.22
C ILE A 128 -7.93 11.74 -6.30
N ASN A 129 -7.96 10.47 -6.70
CA ASN A 129 -9.19 9.67 -6.71
C ASN A 129 -9.82 9.56 -5.31
N ASN A 130 -8.99 9.39 -4.27
CA ASN A 130 -9.48 9.36 -2.90
C ASN A 130 -9.99 10.73 -2.43
N ALA A 131 -9.34 11.83 -2.85
CA ALA A 131 -9.76 13.18 -2.51
C ALA A 131 -11.09 13.56 -3.18
N LEU A 132 -11.36 13.09 -4.41
CA LEU A 132 -12.66 13.27 -5.07
C LEU A 132 -13.79 12.48 -4.37
N LYS A 133 -13.46 11.34 -3.77
CA LYS A 133 -14.42 10.49 -3.05
C LYS A 133 -14.76 10.99 -1.64
N ALA A 134 -13.83 11.71 -1.01
CA ALA A 134 -13.93 12.19 0.37
C ALA A 134 -14.96 13.31 0.52
#